data_AF-A0AAJ1B969-F1
#
_entry.id   AF-A0AAJ1B969-F1
#
_cell.length_a   1.000
_cell.length_b   1.000
_cell.length_c   1.000
_cell.angle_alpha   90.00
_cell.angle_beta   90.00
_cell.angle_gamma   90.00
#
_symmetry.space_group_name_H-M   'P 1'
#
loop_
_entity.id
_entity.type
_entity.pdbx_description
1 polymer ?
#
loop_
_entity_poly.entity_id
_entity_poly.type
_entity_poly.pdbx_seq_one_letter_code
_entity_poly.pdbx_strand_id
1 'polypeptide(L)'
;MAIFNGNKEFSKKRELSQPLVPVPKNVRQAFNIQKAYANGVFQLETKKKDTLYDRCYVFEDINYINKNRTEKKNFLSELMFWLNSMDASYKITLCNEYQSVEKFLASIRNERNEKEYPDIAKGIRQWQESKLADANSTV
;
A
#
# COMPACT_ATOMS: atom_id res chain seq x y z
N MET A 1 58.07 -9.84 15.58
CA MET A 1 57.00 -9.25 14.73
C MET A 1 55.69 -9.95 15.06
N ALA A 2 54.68 -9.22 15.51
CA ALA A 2 53.36 -9.79 15.77
C ALA A 2 52.68 -10.08 14.43
N ILE A 3 52.36 -11.34 14.15
CA ILE A 3 51.66 -11.75 12.94
C ILE A 3 50.22 -11.25 13.06
N PHE A 4 49.92 -10.13 12.40
CA PHE A 4 48.56 -9.59 12.33
C PHE A 4 47.69 -10.54 11.52
N ASN A 5 46.88 -11.35 12.20
CA ASN A 5 45.92 -12.24 11.56
C ASN A 5 44.62 -11.47 11.26
N GLY A 6 44.63 -10.73 10.15
CA GLY A 6 43.49 -9.91 9.71
C GLY A 6 42.18 -10.70 9.56
N ASN A 7 42.25 -11.99 9.20
CA ASN A 7 41.06 -12.84 9.06
C ASN A 7 40.35 -13.09 10.40
N LYS A 8 41.10 -13.17 11.50
CA LYS A 8 40.52 -13.34 12.85
C LYS A 8 39.79 -12.08 13.30
N GLU A 9 40.37 -10.91 13.06
CA GLU A 9 39.74 -9.62 13.39
C GLU A 9 38.54 -9.32 12.49
N PHE A 10 38.61 -9.67 11.19
CA PHE A 10 37.48 -9.55 10.26
C PHE A 10 36.30 -10.46 10.65
N SER A 11 36.58 -11.70 11.08
CA SER A 11 35.55 -12.64 11.54
C SER A 11 34.84 -12.14 12.80
N LYS A 12 35.56 -11.54 13.76
CA LYS A 12 34.96 -10.92 14.96
C LYS A 12 34.07 -9.71 14.63
N LYS A 13 34.46 -8.89 13.67
CA LYS A 13 33.64 -7.76 13.20
C LYS A 13 32.37 -8.25 12.48
N ARG A 14 32.42 -9.41 11.82
CA ARG A 14 31.26 -10.07 11.21
C ARG A 14 30.25 -10.56 12.27
N GLU A 15 30.71 -11.07 13.40
CA GLU A 15 29.82 -11.46 14.51
C GLU A 15 29.07 -10.26 15.09
N LEU A 16 29.75 -9.12 15.25
CA LEU A 16 29.16 -7.87 15.73
C LEU A 16 28.16 -7.23 14.75
N SER A 17 28.18 -7.62 13.48
CA SER A 17 27.26 -7.15 12.44
C SER A 17 26.10 -8.11 12.17
N GLN A 18 26.04 -9.25 12.86
CA GLN A 18 24.85 -10.09 12.84
C GLN A 18 23.74 -9.44 13.68
N PRO A 19 22.50 -9.38 13.16
CA PRO A 19 21.42 -8.74 13.87
C PRO A 19 21.08 -9.52 15.15
N LEU A 20 21.04 -8.81 16.28
CA LEU A 20 20.78 -9.37 17.61
C LEU A 20 19.41 -10.09 17.68
N VAL A 21 18.47 -9.65 16.85
CA VAL A 21 17.14 -10.23 16.66
C VAL A 21 16.97 -10.61 15.19
N PRO A 22 16.27 -11.71 14.88
CA PRO A 22 16.01 -12.08 13.50
C PRO A 22 15.22 -10.97 12.81
N VAL A 23 15.80 -10.41 11.74
CA VAL A 23 15.11 -9.43 10.92
C VAL A 23 13.99 -10.16 10.17
N PRO A 24 12.74 -9.67 10.23
CA PRO A 24 11.64 -10.28 9.50
C PRO A 24 11.95 -10.25 8.00
N LYS A 25 11.90 -11.43 7.36
CA LYS A 25 12.25 -11.56 5.94
C LYS A 25 11.15 -11.02 5.02
N ASN A 26 9.91 -11.01 5.52
CA ASN A 26 8.71 -10.72 4.75
C ASN A 26 7.78 -9.83 5.58
N VAL A 27 6.94 -9.03 4.92
CA VAL A 27 5.90 -8.19 5.57
C VAL A 27 5.03 -9.01 6.52
N ARG A 28 4.65 -10.21 6.12
CA ARG A 28 3.91 -11.17 6.94
C ARG A 28 4.58 -11.47 8.28
N GLN A 29 5.90 -11.62 8.27
CA GLN A 29 6.70 -11.91 9.46
C GLN A 29 6.91 -10.67 10.32
N ALA A 30 6.94 -9.47 9.71
CA ALA A 30 7.00 -8.20 10.43
C ALA A 30 5.72 -7.94 11.26
N PHE A 31 4.57 -8.38 10.74
CA PHE A 31 3.27 -8.27 11.44
C PHE A 31 2.87 -9.53 12.22
N ASN A 32 3.79 -10.49 12.39
CA ASN A 32 3.51 -11.77 13.07
C ASN A 32 2.29 -12.54 12.50
N ILE A 33 1.98 -12.43 11.21
CA ILE A 33 0.83 -13.11 10.63
C ILE A 33 1.19 -14.59 10.38
N GLN A 34 0.50 -15.52 11.05
CA GLN A 34 0.67 -16.96 10.88
C GLN A 34 -0.20 -17.54 9.76
N LYS A 35 -1.42 -17.06 9.57
CA LYS A 35 -2.30 -17.50 8.48
C LYS A 35 -3.24 -16.38 8.04
N ALA A 36 -3.37 -16.21 6.73
CA ALA A 36 -4.37 -15.34 6.14
C ALA A 36 -5.51 -16.21 5.61
N TYR A 37 -6.73 -15.92 6.01
CA TYR A 37 -7.94 -16.59 5.53
C TYR A 37 -8.53 -15.78 4.37
N ALA A 38 -9.22 -16.47 3.44
CA ALA A 38 -9.81 -15.84 2.26
C ALA A 38 -10.89 -14.78 2.59
N ASN A 39 -11.45 -14.84 3.81
CA ASN A 39 -12.42 -13.88 4.32
C ASN A 39 -11.79 -12.62 4.97
N GLY A 40 -10.49 -12.41 4.81
CA GLY A 40 -9.78 -11.23 5.34
C GLY A 40 -9.43 -11.29 6.83
N VAL A 41 -9.62 -12.45 7.49
CA VAL A 41 -9.16 -12.69 8.86
C VAL A 41 -7.70 -13.16 8.84
N PHE A 42 -6.88 -12.61 9.73
CA PHE A 42 -5.49 -12.97 9.95
C PHE A 42 -5.33 -13.59 11.34
N GLN A 43 -4.70 -14.75 11.40
CA GLN A 43 -4.27 -15.36 12.65
C GLN A 43 -2.86 -14.88 12.97
N LEU A 44 -2.66 -14.26 14.13
CA LEU A 44 -1.37 -13.69 14.56
C LEU A 44 -0.53 -14.67 15.38
N GLU A 45 -1.16 -15.61 16.09
CA GLU A 45 -0.44 -16.51 16.99
C GLU A 45 -0.51 -17.98 16.58
N THR A 46 0.61 -18.67 16.71
CA THR A 46 0.80 -20.11 16.42
C THR A 46 0.28 -21.04 17.53
N LYS A 47 -0.32 -20.49 18.60
CA LYS A 47 -0.79 -21.31 19.74
C LYS A 47 -1.98 -22.18 19.33
N LYS A 48 -2.17 -23.33 20.00
CA LYS A 48 -3.30 -24.25 19.74
C LYS A 48 -4.56 -23.92 20.57
N LYS A 49 -4.40 -23.17 21.66
CA LYS A 49 -5.48 -22.63 22.51
C LYS A 49 -5.29 -21.11 22.61
N ASP A 50 -6.39 -20.37 22.57
CA ASP A 50 -6.47 -18.91 22.65
C ASP A 50 -5.56 -18.20 21.65
N THR A 51 -5.99 -18.20 20.39
CA THR A 51 -5.29 -17.57 19.27
C THR A 51 -5.86 -16.18 19.01
N LEU A 52 -4.97 -15.19 18.88
CA LEU A 52 -5.36 -13.84 18.52
C LEU A 52 -5.64 -13.78 17.01
N TYR A 53 -6.81 -13.27 16.67
CA TYR A 53 -7.23 -13.01 15.29
C TYR A 53 -7.38 -11.51 15.11
N ASP A 54 -6.97 -11.04 13.94
CA ASP A 54 -7.16 -9.67 13.48
C ASP A 54 -7.90 -9.67 12.15
N ARG A 55 -8.66 -8.62 11.84
CA ARG A 55 -9.41 -8.51 10.59
C ARG A 55 -9.11 -7.15 9.96
N CYS A 56 -8.56 -7.17 8.75
CA CYS A 56 -8.35 -5.96 7.98
C CYS A 56 -9.57 -5.71 7.09
N TYR A 57 -10.12 -4.50 7.17
CA TYR A 57 -11.11 -4.01 6.23
C TYR A 57 -10.41 -3.12 5.21
N VAL A 58 -10.46 -3.52 3.94
CA VAL A 58 -10.04 -2.67 2.83
C VAL A 58 -11.31 -2.05 2.26
N PHE A 59 -11.41 -0.73 2.39
CA PHE A 59 -12.50 0.02 1.78
C PHE A 59 -12.01 0.53 0.42
N GLU A 60 -12.77 0.26 -0.64
CA GLU A 60 -12.55 0.85 -1.96
C GLU A 60 -13.04 2.30 -2.00
N ASP A 61 -12.51 3.05 -2.96
CA ASP A 61 -12.71 4.49 -3.09
C ASP A 61 -14.20 4.84 -3.24
N ILE A 62 -14.68 5.64 -2.28
CA ILE A 62 -16.01 6.24 -2.35
C ILE A 62 -15.76 7.59 -3.00
N ASN A 63 -16.37 7.84 -4.17
CA ASN A 63 -16.26 9.08 -4.93
C ASN A 63 -16.65 10.33 -4.10
N TYR A 64 -15.77 10.76 -3.18
CA TYR A 64 -16.04 11.84 -2.23
C TYR A 64 -15.95 13.19 -2.94
N ILE A 65 -15.09 13.32 -3.95
CA ILE A 65 -14.89 14.55 -4.72
C ILE A 65 -16.22 15.01 -5.35
N ASN A 66 -16.93 14.08 -5.99
CA ASN A 66 -18.18 14.35 -6.72
C ASN A 66 -19.42 14.52 -5.82
N LYS A 67 -19.28 14.44 -4.49
CA LYS A 67 -20.41 14.60 -3.56
C LYS A 67 -20.70 16.06 -3.24
N ASN A 68 -21.98 16.38 -3.07
CA ASN A 68 -22.45 17.67 -2.59
C ASN A 68 -22.00 17.92 -1.13
N ARG A 69 -21.90 19.19 -0.72
CA ARG A 69 -21.43 19.56 0.64
C ARG A 69 -22.29 18.94 1.75
N THR A 70 -23.59 18.74 1.51
CA THR A 70 -24.51 18.06 2.44
C THR A 70 -24.24 16.56 2.52
N GLU A 71 -24.04 15.90 1.37
CA GLU A 71 -23.75 14.46 1.31
C GLU A 71 -22.40 14.13 1.96
N LYS A 72 -21.40 14.99 1.74
CA LYS A 72 -20.09 14.91 2.42
C LYS A 72 -20.20 14.93 3.93
N LYS A 73 -21.10 15.77 4.47
CA LYS A 73 -21.37 15.85 5.91
C LYS A 73 -22.11 14.61 6.42
N ASN A 74 -23.14 14.16 5.71
CA ASN A 74 -23.89 12.97 6.09
C ASN A 74 -22.98 11.72 6.13
N PHE A 75 -22.14 11.55 5.10
CA PHE A 75 -21.16 10.47 5.07
C PHE A 75 -20.19 10.52 6.26
N LEU A 76 -19.66 11.71 6.58
CA LEU A 76 -18.77 11.88 7.72
C LEU A 76 -19.49 11.52 9.05
N SER A 77 -20.76 11.91 9.19
CA SER A 77 -21.56 11.56 10.37
C SER A 77 -21.82 10.05 10.47
N GLU A 78 -22.11 9.37 9.37
CA GLU A 78 -22.25 7.91 9.32
C GLU A 78 -20.93 7.20 9.68
N LEU A 79 -19.81 7.69 9.15
CA LEU A 79 -18.48 7.15 9.46
C LEU A 79 -18.11 7.35 10.95
N MET A 80 -18.41 8.52 11.52
CA MET A 80 -18.22 8.77 12.96
C MET A 80 -19.10 7.85 13.81
N PHE A 81 -20.38 7.69 13.45
CA PHE A 81 -21.29 6.80 14.15
C PHE A 81 -20.79 5.35 14.11
N TRP A 82 -20.33 4.89 12.94
CA TRP A 82 -19.77 3.56 12.77
C TRP A 82 -18.48 3.36 13.60
N LEU A 83 -17.53 4.29 13.57
CA LEU A 83 -16.31 4.21 14.38
C LEU A 83 -16.61 4.16 15.88
N ASN A 84 -17.57 4.97 16.33
CA ASN A 84 -17.99 4.96 17.73
C ASN A 84 -18.70 3.66 18.14
N SER A 85 -19.34 2.96 17.20
CA SER A 85 -20.03 1.69 17.47
C SER A 85 -19.08 0.50 17.68
N MET A 86 -17.82 0.60 17.23
CA MET A 86 -16.86 -0.51 17.28
C MET A 86 -16.19 -0.73 18.65
N ASP A 87 -16.36 0.20 19.61
CA ASP A 87 -15.71 0.18 20.93
C ASP A 87 -14.25 -0.30 20.89
N ALA A 88 -13.48 0.24 19.93
CA ALA A 88 -12.12 -0.18 19.63
C ALA A 88 -11.18 1.01 19.50
N SER A 89 -9.94 0.84 19.94
CA SER A 89 -8.86 1.82 19.73
C SER A 89 -8.43 1.81 18.27
N TYR A 90 -8.71 2.89 17.53
CA TYR A 90 -8.31 3.04 16.13
C TYR A 90 -7.12 4.00 15.95
N LYS A 91 -6.29 3.71 14.96
CA LYS A 91 -5.25 4.63 14.45
C LYS A 91 -5.55 4.93 12.99
N ILE A 92 -5.92 6.16 12.69
CA ILE A 92 -6.15 6.63 11.33
C ILE A 92 -4.84 7.21 10.81
N THR A 93 -4.35 6.71 9.67
CA THR A 93 -3.16 7.24 9.00
C THR A 93 -3.57 7.76 7.63
N LEU A 94 -3.42 9.06 7.42
CA LEU A 94 -3.72 9.71 6.15
C LEU A 94 -2.44 9.81 5.33
N CYS A 95 -2.29 8.94 4.33
CA CYS A 95 -1.20 9.03 3.37
C CYS A 95 -1.66 9.89 2.19
N ASN A 96 -1.33 11.18 2.21
CA ASN A 96 -1.49 12.03 1.04
C ASN A 96 -0.20 12.02 0.24
N GLU A 97 -0.04 11.05 -0.64
CA GLU A 97 1.01 11.10 -1.65
C GLU A 97 0.54 12.00 -2.79
N TYR A 98 1.27 13.08 -3.06
CA TYR A 98 1.05 13.87 -4.26
C TYR A 98 1.42 13.02 -5.47
N GLN A 99 0.43 12.33 -6.03
CA GLN A 99 0.58 11.60 -7.28
C GLN A 99 0.23 12.55 -8.42
N SER A 100 1.24 12.94 -9.19
CA SER A 100 1.00 13.64 -10.45
C SER A 100 0.20 12.72 -11.37
N VAL A 101 -1.03 13.14 -11.71
CA VAL A 101 -1.92 12.43 -12.62
C VAL A 101 -1.22 12.15 -13.95
N GLU A 102 -0.42 13.09 -14.44
CA GLU A 102 0.38 12.93 -15.66
C GLU A 102 1.39 11.78 -15.54
N LYS A 103 2.16 11.73 -14.43
CA LYS A 103 3.12 10.63 -14.19
C LYS A 103 2.42 9.29 -14.02
N PHE A 104 1.25 9.28 -13.37
CA PHE A 104 0.44 8.08 -13.20
C PHE A 104 -0.10 7.57 -14.54
N LEU A 105 -0.70 8.44 -15.35
CA LEU A 105 -1.19 8.10 -16.67
C LEU A 105 -0.05 7.65 -17.60
N ALA A 106 1.11 8.30 -17.54
CA ALA A 106 2.30 7.86 -18.25
C ALA A 106 2.76 6.46 -17.81
N SER A 107 2.64 6.12 -16.53
CA SER A 107 2.98 4.78 -16.01
C SER A 107 2.00 3.67 -16.45
N ILE A 108 0.72 4.02 -16.65
CA ILE A 108 -0.31 3.10 -17.13
C ILE A 108 -0.22 2.92 -18.65
N ARG A 109 0.17 3.97 -19.37
CA ARG A 109 0.42 3.96 -20.82
C ARG A 109 1.62 3.08 -21.14
N ASN A 110 1.41 1.76 -21.15
CA ASN A 110 2.43 0.78 -21.49
C ASN A 110 2.46 0.59 -23.01
N GLU A 111 3.03 1.56 -23.73
CA GLU A 111 3.12 1.54 -25.20
C GLU A 111 4.29 0.64 -25.65
N ARG A 112 4.10 -0.67 -25.53
CA ARG A 112 5.11 -1.69 -25.86
C ARG A 112 5.64 -1.59 -27.30
N ASN A 113 4.83 -1.13 -28.26
CA ASN A 113 5.14 -1.12 -29.69
C ASN A 113 5.23 0.29 -30.30
N GLU A 114 5.53 1.32 -29.51
CA GLU A 114 5.61 2.71 -29.98
C GLU A 114 6.56 2.89 -31.18
N LYS A 115 7.64 2.11 -31.24
CA LYS A 115 8.64 2.17 -32.32
C LYS A 115 8.17 1.56 -33.64
N GLU A 116 7.30 0.55 -33.61
CA GLU A 116 6.80 -0.12 -34.82
C GLU A 116 5.57 0.59 -35.41
N TYR A 117 4.74 1.22 -34.57
CA TYR A 117 3.49 1.86 -35.01
C TYR A 117 3.30 3.25 -34.38
N PRO A 118 4.09 4.24 -34.81
CA PRO A 118 4.06 5.59 -34.21
C PRO A 118 2.72 6.30 -34.43
N ASP A 119 2.06 6.09 -35.56
CA ASP A 119 0.78 6.73 -35.88
C ASP A 119 -0.37 6.18 -35.03
N ILE A 120 -0.36 4.86 -34.76
CA ILE A 120 -1.36 4.20 -33.93
C ILE A 120 -1.19 4.63 -32.47
N ALA A 121 0.05 4.67 -31.97
CA ALA A 121 0.36 5.17 -30.63
C ALA A 121 -0.12 6.62 -30.45
N LYS A 122 0.14 7.49 -31.44
CA LYS A 122 -0.32 8.88 -31.43
C LYS A 122 -1.85 9.00 -31.43
N GLY A 123 -2.54 8.20 -32.24
CA GLY A 123 -4.00 8.16 -32.26
C GLY A 123 -4.60 7.70 -30.93
N ILE A 124 -4.04 6.66 -30.31
CA ILE A 124 -4.48 6.15 -29.00
C ILE A 124 -4.25 7.21 -27.91
N ARG A 125 -3.11 7.92 -27.92
CA ARG A 125 -2.83 9.02 -26.98
C ARG A 125 -3.88 10.13 -27.09
N GLN A 126 -4.18 10.58 -28.30
CA GLN A 126 -5.19 11.62 -28.56
C GLN A 126 -6.58 11.18 -28.12
N TRP A 127 -6.96 9.94 -28.40
CA TRP A 127 -8.25 9.39 -27.97
C TRP A 127 -8.38 9.30 -26.45
N GLN A 128 -7.32 8.87 -25.76
CA GLN A 128 -7.29 8.83 -24.30
C GLN A 128 -7.37 10.22 -23.67
N GLU A 129 -6.67 11.22 -24.22
CA GLU A 129 -6.72 12.60 -23.73
C GLU A 129 -8.10 13.22 -23.90
N SER A 130 -8.76 12.99 -25.04
CA SER A 130 -10.14 13.41 -25.25
C SER A 130 -11.08 12.79 -24.21
N LYS A 131 -10.93 11.50 -23.89
CA LYS A 131 -11.78 10.83 -22.89
C LYS A 131 -11.46 11.25 -21.46
N LEU A 132 -10.23 11.62 -21.17
CA LEU A 132 -9.84 12.18 -19.87
C LEU A 132 -10.46 13.57 -19.66
N ALA A 133 -10.49 14.41 -20.70
CA ALA A 133 -11.16 15.70 -20.67
C ALA A 133 -12.68 15.55 -20.48
N ASP A 134 -13.30 14.57 -21.15
CA ASP A 134 -14.72 14.25 -20.97
C ASP A 134 -15.04 13.77 -19.54
N ALA A 135 -14.13 13.03 -18.90
CA ALA A 135 -14.33 12.47 -17.56
C ALA A 135 -14.11 13.49 -16.43
N ASN A 136 -13.25 14.49 -16.64
CA ASN A 136 -12.99 15.59 -15.69
C ASN A 136 -13.91 16.79 -15.97
N SER A 137 -15.23 16.59 -16.06
CA SER A 137 -16.21 17.67 -16.27
C SER A 137 -16.45 18.50 -15.00
N THR A 138 -15.39 19.09 -14.45
CA THR A 138 -15.47 20.06 -13.34
C THR A 138 -15.26 21.49 -13.82
N VAL A 139 -15.70 21.77 -15.04
CA VAL A 139 -16.12 23.12 -15.46
C VAL A 139 -17.64 23.13 -15.49
#